data_AF-D7TYF8-F1
#
_entry.id   AF-D7TYF8-F1
#
_cell.length_a   1.000
_cell.length_b   1.000
_cell.length_c   1.000
_cell.angle_alpha   90.00
_cell.angle_beta   90.00
_cell.angle_gamma   90.00
#
_symmetry.space_group_name_H-M   'P 1'
#
loop_
_entity.id
_entity.type
_entity.pdbx_description
1 polymer ?
#
loop_
_entity_poly.entity_id
_entity_poly.type
_entity_poly.pdbx_seq_one_letter_code
_entity_poly.pdbx_strand_id
1 'polypeptide(L)' 'MKLYSCILVLFLLISSGTEMKEVKAARCMEVLDPNGCILPSCKQRCLQEKNGNGVCVPNRNGGYECICYYNC' A
#
# COMPACT_ATOMS: atom_id res chain seq x y z
N MET A 1 -18.54 -48.09 -11.57
CA MET A 1 -19.18 -46.97 -10.83
C MET A 1 -18.38 -46.51 -9.62
N LYS A 2 -17.88 -47.39 -8.74
CA LYS A 2 -17.05 -47.01 -7.56
C LYS A 2 -15.73 -46.29 -7.93
N LEU A 3 -15.06 -46.70 -9.00
CA LEU A 3 -13.78 -46.10 -9.42
C LEU A 3 -13.92 -44.64 -9.88
N TYR A 4 -15.02 -44.30 -10.56
CA TYR A 4 -15.30 -42.95 -11.04
C TYR A 4 -15.58 -41.98 -9.89
N SER A 5 -16.26 -42.48 -8.85
CA SER A 5 -16.51 -41.73 -7.62
C SER A 5 -15.21 -41.39 -6.88
N CYS A 6 -14.25 -42.31 -6.83
CA CYS A 6 -12.93 -42.04 -6.21
C CYS A 6 -12.13 -40.99 -7.00
N ILE A 7 -12.15 -41.06 -8.34
CA ILE A 7 -11.43 -40.10 -9.20
C ILE A 7 -11.98 -38.67 -9.03
N LEU A 8 -13.31 -38.51 -8.96
CA LEU A 8 -13.94 -37.21 -8.72
C LEU A 8 -13.57 -36.60 -7.36
N VAL A 9 -13.47 -37.42 -6.31
CA VAL A 9 -13.07 -36.96 -4.98
C VAL A 9 -11.60 -36.51 -4.96
N LEU A 10 -10.72 -37.22 -5.68
CA LEU A 10 -9.31 -36.84 -5.81
C LEU A 10 -9.11 -35.50 -6.53
N PHE A 11 -9.89 -35.22 -7.59
CA PHE A 11 -9.80 -33.95 -8.31
C PHE A 11 -10.22 -32.75 -7.47
N LEU A 12 -11.23 -32.88 -6.60
CA LEU A 12 -11.70 -31.80 -5.73
C LEU A 12 -10.70 -31.41 -4.64
N LEU A 13 -9.82 -32.32 -4.22
CA LEU A 13 -8.82 -32.06 -3.20
C LEU A 13 -7.62 -31.24 -3.71
N ILE A 14 -7.43 -31.13 -5.04
CA ILE A 14 -6.27 -30.48 -5.65
C ILE A 14 -6.55 -29.00 -5.98
N SER A 15 -7.81 -28.55 -5.94
CA SER A 15 -8.19 -27.19 -6.37
C SER A 15 -7.98 -26.06 -5.36
N SER A 16 -7.53 -26.32 -4.13
CA SER A 16 -7.36 -25.29 -3.09
C SER A 16 -5.94 -24.72 -3.01
N GLY A 17 -5.32 -24.47 -4.16
CA GLY A 17 -3.98 -23.89 -4.27
C GLY A 17 -3.99 -22.49 -4.87
N THR A 18 -4.93 -21.63 -4.47
CA THR A 18 -4.86 -20.22 -4.88
C THR A 18 -3.86 -19.52 -3.97
N GLU A 19 -2.65 -19.30 -4.49
CA GLU A 19 -1.68 -18.38 -3.91
C GLU A 19 -2.35 -16.99 -3.89
N MET A 20 -2.88 -16.59 -2.73
CA MET A 20 -3.30 -15.20 -2.51
C MET A 20 -2.04 -14.35 -2.54
N LYS A 21 -1.68 -13.82 -3.72
CA LYS A 21 -0.76 -12.69 -3.79
C LYS A 21 -1.44 -11.54 -3.07
N GLU A 22 -1.05 -11.30 -1.82
CA GLU A 22 -1.36 -10.07 -1.11
C GLU A 22 -0.88 -8.94 -2.02
N VAL A 23 -1.79 -8.30 -2.76
CA VAL A 23 -1.50 -7.08 -3.50
C VAL A 23 -1.44 -5.96 -2.48
N LYS A 24 -0.44 -6.03 -1.61
CA LYS A 24 -0.09 -4.92 -0.75
C LYS A 24 0.46 -3.87 -1.70
N ALA A 25 -0.38 -2.91 -2.08
CA ALA A 25 0.07 -1.76 -2.86
C ALA A 25 1.31 -1.20 -2.16
N ALA A 26 2.48 -1.28 -2.82
CA ALA A 26 3.72 -0.83 -2.22
C ALA A 26 3.56 0.65 -1.91
N ARG A 27 3.71 1.03 -0.64
CA ARG A 27 3.61 2.44 -0.23
C ARG A 27 5.00 3.03 -0.17
N CYS A 28 5.23 4.05 -0.99
CA CYS A 28 6.43 4.86 -1.01
C CYS A 28 6.25 6.08 -0.10
N MET A 29 7.37 6.60 0.40
CA MET A 29 7.43 7.79 1.24
C MET A 29 8.52 8.74 0.72
N GLU A 30 8.21 10.03 0.63
CA GLU A 30 9.16 11.09 0.27
C GLU A 30 8.98 12.30 1.20
N VAL A 31 10.09 12.87 1.69
CA VAL A 31 10.06 14.11 2.48
C VAL A 31 10.07 15.29 1.50
N LEU A 32 8.96 16.02 1.41
CA LEU A 32 8.81 17.16 0.50
C LEU A 32 9.33 18.48 1.08
N ASP A 33 9.30 18.60 2.41
CA ASP A 33 9.88 19.72 3.16
C ASP A 33 10.29 19.24 4.58
N PRO A 34 11.59 19.17 4.90
CA PRO A 34 12.07 18.68 6.20
C PRO A 34 11.92 19.68 7.36
N ASN A 35 11.72 20.97 7.06
CA ASN A 35 11.77 22.04 8.07
C ASN A 35 10.44 22.78 8.23
N GLY A 36 9.51 22.62 7.30
CA GLY A 36 8.20 23.26 7.33
C GLY A 36 7.07 22.28 7.00
N CYS A 37 5.90 22.58 7.54
CA CYS A 37 4.69 21.92 7.07
C CYS A 37 3.45 22.83 7.16
N ILE A 38 2.91 23.18 6.00
CA ILE A 38 1.58 23.77 5.85
C ILE A 38 0.68 22.68 5.27
N LEU A 39 -0.19 22.09 6.10
CA LEU A 39 -0.93 20.87 5.75
C LEU A 39 -1.70 20.96 4.42
N PRO A 40 -2.45 22.04 4.11
CA PRO A 40 -3.12 22.17 2.81
C PRO A 40 -2.16 22.11 1.62
N SER A 41 -1.04 22.84 1.69
CA SER A 41 -0.01 22.87 0.65
C SER A 41 0.70 21.53 0.52
N CYS A 42 1.00 20.86 1.65
CA CYS A 42 1.62 19.55 1.68
C CYS A 42 0.73 18.48 0.99
N LYS A 43 -0.57 18.49 1.31
CA LYS A 43 -1.56 17.62 0.66
C LYS A 43 -1.66 17.91 -0.84
N GLN A 44 -1.82 19.18 -1.20
CA GLN A 44 -1.95 19.59 -2.60
C GLN A 44 -0.73 19.17 -3.43
N ARG A 45 0.48 19.45 -2.93
CA ARG A 45 1.73 19.12 -3.62
C ARG A 45 1.90 17.61 -3.79
N CYS A 46 1.69 16.84 -2.73
CA CYS A 46 1.78 15.38 -2.80
C CYS A 46 0.74 14.76 -3.75
N LEU A 47 -0.48 15.30 -3.78
CA LEU A 47 -1.50 14.89 -4.73
C LEU A 47 -1.10 15.21 -6.17
N GLN A 48 -0.57 16.41 -6.43
CA GLN A 48 -0.18 16.85 -7.78
C GLN A 48 1.04 16.09 -8.31
N GLU A 49 2.08 15.90 -7.49
CA GLU A 49 3.35 15.32 -7.93
C GLU A 49 3.32 13.78 -7.95
N LYS A 50 2.59 13.15 -7.03
CA LYS A 50 2.65 11.70 -6.81
C LYS A 50 1.29 11.00 -6.79
N ASN A 51 0.19 11.74 -6.97
CA ASN A 51 -1.17 11.25 -6.73
C ASN A 51 -1.29 10.60 -5.33
N GLY A 52 -0.59 11.19 -4.35
CA GLY A 52 -0.47 10.67 -2.99
C GLY A 52 -1.22 11.50 -1.95
N ASN A 53 -0.95 11.20 -0.68
CA ASN A 53 -1.45 11.96 0.46
C ASN A 53 -0.29 12.56 1.27
N GLY A 54 -0.26 13.89 1.35
CA GLY A 54 0.70 14.63 2.16
C GLY A 54 0.26 14.73 3.63
N VAL A 55 1.19 14.58 4.56
CA VAL A 55 0.95 14.71 6.00
C VAL A 55 2.05 15.53 6.68
N CYS A 56 1.68 16.23 7.76
CA CYS A 56 2.63 16.88 8.64
C CYS A 56 2.97 15.94 9.80
N VAL A 57 4.25 15.67 10.02
CA VAL A 57 4.72 14.92 11.20
C VAL A 57 5.72 15.73 12.00
N PRO A 58 5.80 15.56 13.33
CA PRO A 58 6.82 16.21 14.14
C PRO A 58 8.23 15.81 13.70
N ASN A 59 9.13 16.77 13.56
CA ASN A 59 10.55 16.52 13.28
C ASN A 59 11.41 16.59 14.56
N ARG A 60 12.67 16.18 14.47
CA ARG A 60 13.61 16.16 15.62
C ARG A 60 13.97 17.55 16.16
N ASN A 61 13.70 18.61 15.40
CA ASN A 61 14.05 19.98 15.74
C ASN A 61 12.91 20.72 16.45
N GLY A 62 11.82 20.03 16.81
CA GLY A 62 10.65 20.63 17.45
C GLY A 62 9.70 21.34 16.47
N GLY A 63 9.92 21.19 15.17
CA GLY A 63 9.03 21.65 14.10
C GLY A 63 8.22 20.50 13.49
N TYR A 64 7.66 20.75 12.31
CA TYR A 64 6.96 19.73 11.52
C TYR A 64 7.60 19.62 10.13
N GLU A 65 7.66 18.41 9.60
CA GLU A 65 8.06 18.12 8.22
C GLU A 65 6.86 17.64 7.40
N CYS A 66 6.86 17.96 6.11
CA CYS A 66 5.89 17.47 5.14
C CYS A 66 6.38 16.16 4.51
N ILE A 67 5.61 15.09 4.71
CA ILE A 67 5.87 13.76 4.15
C ILE A 67 4.75 13.40 3.16
N CYS A 68 5.13 12.94 1.97
CA CYS A 68 4.24 12.44 0.95
C CYS A 68 4.23 10.90 0.94
N TYR A 69 3.05 10.31 1.16
CA TYR A 69 2.84 8.88 1.00
C TYR A 69 2.08 8.61 -0.30
N TYR A 70 2.60 7.75 -1.15
CA TYR A 70 2.01 7.45 -2.45
C TYR A 70 2.16 5.96 -2.78
N ASN A 71 1.41 5.49 -3.78
CA ASN A 71 1.62 4.15 -4.30
C ASN A 71 2.85 4.18 -5.20
N CYS A 72 3.83 3.32 -4.90
CA CYS A 72 4.73 2.83 -5.93
C CYS A 72 3.92 1.87 -6.84
#